data_AF-A0AB37QPR2-F1
#
_entry.id   AF-A0AB37QPR2-F1
#
_cell.length_a   1.000
_cell.length_b   1.000
_cell.length_c   1.000
_cell.angle_alpha   90.00
_cell.angle_beta   90.00
_cell.angle_gamma   90.00
#
_symmetry.space_group_name_H-M   'P 1'
#
loop_
_entity.id
_entity.type
_entity.pdbx_description
1 polymer ?
#
loop_
_entity_poly.entity_id
_entity_poly.type
_entity_poly.pdbx_seq_one_letter_code
_entity_poly.pdbx_strand_id
1 'polypeptide(L)'
;MSTETLHDALVLTPPDTKIMAAAHQNINVQVTALKLEFLPVIKEKMRPLQTALTNADKTYREKLATVTVQLNSINLHPIDLTQQQIEADNTLSDEQKQQAFSELNEERAHKISNLITAVRNSAKAIAERSDDVLQINLTLDGNRLPQILQQQIDTLTQRAAGRNERMSEIAEDRRLLNETIKTFEAYNLVDRFKEILPTPEELELANLPSPHIAAVSVGIARLGKLLDKLSTALTYKDLTEERDRLRLRYNALLDESRLATQETKATQLKLDELAALASVDQSKMLWVQEVKKVYQSLYSFLDQVTPKELPSASISQNVEQLKAYIKSFYSVSRII
;
A
#
# COMPACT_ATOMS: atom_id res chain seq x y z
N MET A 1 -7.66 5.96 57.86
CA MET A 1 -8.36 5.48 56.67
C MET A 1 -8.33 6.61 55.66
N SER A 2 -7.39 6.54 54.72
CA SER A 2 -7.20 7.56 53.69
C SER A 2 -7.82 7.03 52.41
N THR A 3 -9.01 7.49 52.08
CA THR A 3 -9.55 7.32 50.73
C THR A 3 -8.93 8.41 49.86
N GLU A 4 -7.73 8.14 49.33
CA GLU A 4 -7.26 8.83 48.14
C GLU A 4 -8.24 8.48 47.02
N THR A 5 -9.20 9.35 46.78
CA THR A 5 -9.94 9.39 45.53
C THR A 5 -8.93 9.77 44.45
N LEU A 6 -8.37 8.75 43.80
CA LEU A 6 -7.69 8.87 42.50
C LEU A 6 -8.65 9.56 41.53
N HIS A 7 -8.63 10.89 41.49
CA HIS A 7 -9.14 11.64 40.36
C HIS A 7 -8.21 11.29 39.20
N ASP A 8 -8.73 10.60 38.18
CA ASP A 8 -7.98 10.37 36.95
C ASP A 8 -7.41 11.70 36.47
N ALA A 9 -6.12 11.76 36.14
CA ALA A 9 -5.51 12.99 35.67
C ALA A 9 -6.04 13.38 34.28
N LEU A 10 -6.07 14.68 33.96
CA LEU A 10 -6.37 15.13 32.60
C LEU A 10 -5.33 14.58 31.61
N VAL A 11 -5.77 13.75 30.66
CA VAL A 11 -4.89 13.15 29.64
C VAL A 11 -5.10 13.83 28.29
N LEU A 12 -4.10 14.59 27.85
CA LEU A 12 -4.09 15.29 26.57
C LEU A 12 -2.98 14.74 25.67
N THR A 13 -3.36 14.06 24.60
CA THR A 13 -2.42 13.47 23.64
C THR A 13 -2.52 14.17 22.30
N PRO A 14 -1.48 14.91 21.85
CA PRO A 14 -1.54 15.63 20.59
C PRO A 14 -1.48 14.67 19.40
N PRO A 15 -2.17 14.98 18.29
CA PRO A 15 -2.04 14.22 17.06
C PRO A 15 -0.72 14.56 16.35
N ASP A 16 -0.22 13.63 15.54
CA ASP A 16 0.82 13.91 14.54
C ASP A 16 0.16 14.41 13.24
N THR A 17 0.17 15.72 13.05
CA THR A 17 -0.44 16.37 11.88
C THR A 17 0.30 16.05 10.57
N LYS A 18 1.58 15.65 10.63
CA LYS A 18 2.33 15.23 9.43
C LYS A 18 1.86 13.85 8.97
N ILE A 19 1.64 12.92 9.91
CA ILE A 19 1.07 11.60 9.60
C ILE A 19 -0.32 11.76 8.98
N MET A 20 -1.18 12.61 9.57
CA MET A 20 -2.51 12.89 9.03
C MET A 20 -2.44 13.45 7.60
N ALA A 21 -1.56 14.44 7.35
CA ALA A 21 -1.40 15.03 6.02
C ALA A 21 -0.86 14.02 4.99
N ALA A 22 0.13 13.22 5.36
CA ALA A 22 0.69 12.17 4.51
C ALA A 22 -0.35 11.11 4.15
N ALA A 23 -1.15 10.66 5.13
CA ALA A 23 -2.24 9.73 4.91
C ALA A 23 -3.29 10.30 3.95
N HIS A 24 -3.69 11.56 4.16
CA HIS A 24 -4.64 12.26 3.29
C HIS A 24 -4.12 12.37 1.85
N GLN A 25 -2.85 12.73 1.68
CA GLN A 25 -2.22 12.81 0.37
C GLN A 25 -2.17 11.43 -0.32
N ASN A 26 -1.70 10.40 0.37
CA ASN A 26 -1.59 9.06 -0.19
C ASN A 26 -2.96 8.54 -0.67
N ILE A 27 -4.00 8.66 0.15
CA ILE A 27 -5.36 8.23 -0.23
C ILE A 27 -5.83 8.98 -1.49
N ASN A 28 -5.68 10.30 -1.55
CA ASN A 28 -6.09 11.08 -2.73
C ASN A 28 -5.34 10.69 -4.01
N VAL A 29 -4.03 10.45 -3.92
CA VAL A 29 -3.23 10.01 -5.07
C VAL A 29 -3.71 8.63 -5.54
N GLN A 30 -3.86 7.68 -4.62
CA GLN A 30 -4.15 6.29 -4.95
C GLN A 30 -5.59 6.07 -5.44
N VAL A 31 -6.57 6.86 -4.98
CA VAL A 31 -7.95 6.81 -5.50
C VAL A 31 -8.00 7.01 -7.01
N THR A 32 -7.13 7.88 -7.53
CA THR A 32 -7.01 8.20 -8.95
C THR A 32 -6.11 7.20 -9.69
N ALA A 33 -5.00 6.80 -9.07
CA ALA A 33 -3.97 5.97 -9.71
C ALA A 33 -4.34 4.49 -9.82
N LEU A 34 -4.98 3.91 -8.79
CA LEU A 34 -5.29 2.49 -8.74
C LEU A 34 -6.40 2.14 -9.73
N LYS A 35 -6.16 1.19 -10.64
CA LYS A 35 -7.21 0.74 -11.57
C LYS A 35 -8.11 -0.31 -10.92
N LEU A 36 -7.51 -1.32 -10.30
CA LEU A 36 -8.18 -2.41 -9.60
C LEU A 36 -9.23 -3.11 -10.47
N GLU A 37 -8.93 -3.32 -11.76
CA GLU A 37 -9.84 -3.96 -12.72
C GLU A 37 -10.22 -5.39 -12.30
N PHE A 38 -9.32 -6.06 -11.57
CA PHE A 38 -9.54 -7.39 -11.01
C PHE A 38 -10.25 -7.38 -9.64
N LEU A 39 -10.54 -6.20 -9.08
CA LEU A 39 -11.25 -5.98 -7.83
C LEU A 39 -12.26 -4.81 -7.94
N PRO A 40 -13.27 -4.91 -8.82
CA PRO A 40 -14.17 -3.79 -9.14
C PRO A 40 -14.92 -3.28 -7.90
N VAL A 41 -15.35 -4.17 -7.01
CA VAL A 41 -16.03 -3.80 -5.75
C VAL A 41 -15.13 -2.96 -4.84
N ILE A 42 -13.83 -3.24 -4.80
CA ILE A 42 -12.89 -2.41 -4.02
C ILE A 42 -12.66 -1.08 -4.73
N LYS A 43 -12.54 -1.08 -6.06
CA LYS A 43 -12.42 0.16 -6.84
C LYS A 43 -13.58 1.12 -6.57
N GLU A 44 -14.81 0.60 -6.53
CA GLU A 44 -16.02 1.38 -6.24
C GLU A 44 -15.98 2.05 -4.85
N LYS A 45 -15.32 1.42 -3.87
CA LYS A 45 -15.18 1.97 -2.51
C LYS A 45 -14.14 3.09 -2.37
N MET A 46 -13.23 3.23 -3.34
CA MET A 46 -12.16 4.25 -3.28
C MET A 46 -12.71 5.68 -3.26
N ARG A 47 -13.75 5.97 -4.06
CA ARG A 47 -14.34 7.31 -4.12
C ARG A 47 -15.17 7.65 -2.87
N PRO A 48 -16.00 6.75 -2.33
CA PRO A 48 -16.59 6.89 -1.00
C PRO A 48 -15.54 7.15 0.10
N LEU A 49 -14.41 6.43 0.09
CA LEU A 49 -13.32 6.66 1.04
C LEU A 49 -12.77 8.07 0.97
N GLN A 50 -12.45 8.54 -0.25
CA GLN A 50 -11.97 9.90 -0.47
C GLN A 50 -12.97 10.94 0.06
N THR A 51 -14.25 10.73 -0.22
CA THR A 51 -15.32 11.63 0.19
C THR A 51 -15.48 11.66 1.71
N ALA A 52 -15.50 10.49 2.35
CA ALA A 52 -15.57 10.36 3.80
C ALA A 52 -14.39 11.06 4.47
N LEU A 53 -13.17 10.81 3.99
CA LEU A 53 -11.96 11.43 4.53
C LEU A 53 -11.96 12.96 4.38
N THR A 54 -12.33 13.47 3.21
CA THR A 54 -12.41 14.92 2.95
C THR A 54 -13.43 15.58 3.88
N ASN A 55 -14.60 14.95 4.06
CA ASN A 55 -15.64 15.44 4.97
C ASN A 55 -15.20 15.39 6.43
N ALA A 56 -14.49 14.33 6.83
CA ALA A 56 -13.99 14.17 8.18
C ALA A 56 -12.89 15.19 8.51
N ASP A 57 -11.97 15.44 7.58
CA ASP A 57 -10.92 16.45 7.68
C ASP A 57 -11.47 17.88 7.73
N LYS A 58 -12.51 18.18 6.93
CA LYS A 58 -13.26 19.43 7.02
C LYS A 58 -13.92 19.59 8.39
N THR A 59 -14.66 18.58 8.84
CA THR A 59 -15.36 18.60 10.14
C THR A 59 -14.36 18.77 11.28
N TYR A 60 -13.23 18.06 11.23
CA TYR A 60 -12.14 18.15 12.19
C TYR A 60 -11.66 19.60 12.36
N ARG A 61 -11.34 20.28 11.25
CA ARG A 61 -10.90 21.70 11.29
C ARG A 61 -11.98 22.64 11.80
N GLU A 62 -13.22 22.49 11.33
CA GLU A 62 -14.34 23.35 11.74
C GLU A 62 -14.67 23.23 13.23
N LYS A 63 -14.61 22.00 13.77
CA LYS A 63 -14.87 21.73 15.18
C LYS A 63 -13.74 22.22 16.07
N LEU A 64 -12.47 22.06 15.66
CA LEU A 64 -11.34 22.66 16.38
C LEU A 64 -11.39 24.19 16.37
N ALA A 65 -11.80 24.82 15.25
CA ALA A 65 -12.03 26.26 15.20
C ALA A 65 -13.09 26.70 16.22
N THR A 66 -14.21 25.97 16.29
CA THR A 66 -15.31 26.23 17.21
C THR A 66 -14.83 26.18 18.66
N VAL A 67 -14.12 25.12 19.05
CA VAL A 67 -13.56 24.98 20.41
C VAL A 67 -12.55 26.09 20.70
N THR A 68 -11.68 26.42 19.74
CA THR A 68 -10.68 27.49 19.89
C THR A 68 -11.33 28.85 20.15
N VAL A 69 -12.43 29.18 19.44
CA VAL A 69 -13.18 30.42 19.68
C VAL A 69 -13.75 30.45 21.10
N GLN A 70 -14.35 29.35 21.56
CA GLN A 70 -14.91 29.28 22.92
C GLN A 70 -13.82 29.43 24.00
N LEU A 71 -12.68 28.75 23.83
CA LEU A 71 -11.52 28.85 24.74
C LEU A 71 -10.88 30.25 24.76
N ASN A 72 -10.98 31.00 23.67
CA ASN A 72 -10.49 32.38 23.65
C ASN A 72 -11.51 33.38 24.23
N SER A 73 -12.80 33.04 24.22
CA SER A 73 -13.86 33.88 24.79
C SER A 73 -14.06 33.69 26.29
N ILE A 74 -13.66 32.53 26.83
CA ILE A 74 -13.85 32.23 28.25
C ILE A 74 -12.82 32.99 29.09
N ASN A 75 -13.29 33.69 30.12
CA ASN A 75 -12.44 34.40 31.08
C ASN A 75 -12.84 34.02 32.51
N LEU A 76 -12.08 33.10 33.09
CA LEU A 76 -12.28 32.62 34.47
C LEU A 76 -11.44 33.39 35.48
N HIS A 77 -10.48 34.21 35.03
CA HIS A 77 -9.54 34.92 35.91
C HIS A 77 -10.23 35.80 36.97
N PRO A 78 -11.31 36.56 36.66
CA PRO A 78 -12.03 37.31 37.69
C PRO A 78 -12.63 36.42 38.78
N ILE A 79 -13.16 35.24 38.42
CA ILE A 79 -13.75 34.29 39.38
C ILE A 79 -12.67 33.71 40.28
N ASP A 80 -11.52 33.34 39.70
CA ASP A 80 -10.37 32.82 40.45
C ASP A 80 -9.80 33.86 41.42
N LEU A 81 -9.74 35.14 41.01
CA LEU A 81 -9.29 36.23 41.87
C LEU A 81 -10.25 36.45 43.05
N THR A 82 -11.56 36.49 42.80
CA THR A 82 -12.57 36.65 43.87
C THR A 82 -12.50 35.49 44.85
N GLN A 83 -12.28 34.26 44.36
CA GLN A 83 -12.10 33.11 45.23
C GLN A 83 -10.88 33.26 46.15
N GLN A 84 -9.72 33.65 45.61
CA GLN A 84 -8.50 33.87 46.40
C GLN A 84 -8.72 34.93 47.49
N GLN A 85 -9.50 35.97 47.19
CA GLN A 85 -9.84 37.02 48.14
C GLN A 85 -10.72 36.49 49.29
N ILE A 86 -11.73 35.66 48.99
CA ILE A 86 -12.59 35.02 50.00
C ILE A 86 -11.80 34.05 50.87
N GLU A 87 -10.90 33.26 50.27
CA GLU A 87 -10.02 32.33 51.00
C GLU A 87 -9.14 33.08 52.00
N ALA A 88 -8.54 34.21 51.58
CA ALA A 88 -7.64 35.02 52.38
C ALA A 88 -8.34 35.93 53.43
N ASP A 89 -9.65 36.11 53.34
CA ASP A 89 -10.39 36.97 54.27
C ASP A 89 -10.61 36.25 55.62
N ASN A 90 -9.98 36.78 56.68
CA ASN A 90 -10.09 36.23 58.04
C ASN A 90 -11.33 36.75 58.81
N THR A 91 -12.11 37.65 58.22
CA THR A 91 -13.31 38.22 58.85
C THR A 91 -14.58 37.40 58.57
N LEU A 92 -14.54 36.54 57.55
CA LEU A 92 -15.65 35.66 57.17
C LEU A 92 -15.64 34.37 58.00
N SER A 93 -16.81 33.94 58.46
CA SER A 93 -17.00 32.60 59.04
C SER A 93 -16.89 31.50 57.97
N ASP A 94 -16.64 30.27 58.39
CA ASP A 94 -16.58 29.12 57.47
C ASP A 94 -17.89 28.93 56.68
N GLU A 95 -19.04 29.17 57.32
CA GLU A 95 -20.36 29.12 56.67
C GLU A 95 -20.50 30.21 55.59
N GLN A 96 -20.02 31.43 55.87
CA GLN A 96 -20.02 32.52 54.89
C GLN A 96 -19.10 32.23 53.71
N LYS A 97 -17.91 31.66 53.97
CA LYS A 97 -16.98 31.22 52.91
C LYS A 97 -17.61 30.13 52.04
N GLN A 98 -18.24 29.13 52.65
CA GLN A 98 -18.92 28.06 51.90
C GLN A 98 -20.04 28.60 51.01
N GLN A 99 -20.88 29.51 51.53
CA GLN A 99 -21.94 30.14 50.73
C GLN A 99 -21.36 30.92 49.54
N ALA A 100 -20.34 31.74 49.76
CA ALA A 100 -19.69 32.52 48.71
C ALA A 100 -19.01 31.62 47.65
N PHE A 101 -18.39 30.52 48.06
CA PHE A 101 -17.85 29.54 47.12
C PHE A 101 -18.94 28.83 46.31
N SER A 102 -20.10 28.56 46.90
CA SER A 102 -21.24 28.00 46.16
C SER A 102 -21.69 28.93 45.03
N GLU A 103 -21.84 30.22 45.31
CA GLU A 103 -22.25 31.23 44.32
C GLU A 103 -21.20 31.41 43.21
N LEU A 104 -19.90 31.45 43.57
CA LEU A 104 -18.82 31.49 42.58
C LEU A 104 -18.76 30.23 41.72
N ASN A 105 -19.04 29.06 42.28
CA ASN A 105 -19.09 27.81 41.54
C ASN A 105 -20.27 27.76 40.57
N GLU A 106 -21.42 28.32 40.94
CA GLU A 106 -22.55 28.51 40.01
C GLU A 106 -22.18 29.47 38.86
N GLU A 107 -21.56 30.62 39.15
CA GLU A 107 -21.10 31.54 38.10
C GLU A 107 -20.09 30.87 37.16
N ARG A 108 -19.14 30.12 37.73
CA ARG A 108 -18.15 29.34 36.97
C ARG A 108 -18.84 28.31 36.07
N ALA A 109 -19.77 27.53 36.62
CA ALA A 109 -20.54 26.53 35.89
C ALA A 109 -21.32 27.17 34.72
N HIS A 110 -21.94 28.33 34.94
CA HIS A 110 -22.61 29.09 33.89
C HIS A 110 -21.64 29.53 32.78
N LYS A 111 -20.45 30.03 33.13
CA LYS A 111 -19.45 30.47 32.12
C LYS A 111 -18.85 29.33 31.32
N ILE A 112 -18.61 28.17 31.95
CA ILE A 112 -18.03 27.00 31.25
C ILE A 112 -19.07 26.20 30.47
N SER A 113 -20.37 26.37 30.73
CA SER A 113 -21.45 25.58 30.10
C SER A 113 -21.40 25.61 28.56
N ASN A 114 -21.14 26.79 27.98
CA ASN A 114 -21.00 26.94 26.53
C ASN A 114 -19.75 26.21 25.99
N LEU A 115 -18.63 26.28 26.73
CA LEU A 115 -17.41 25.56 26.38
C LEU A 115 -17.64 24.04 26.46
N ILE A 116 -18.25 23.54 27.54
CA ILE A 116 -18.59 22.12 27.71
C ILE A 116 -19.46 21.64 26.54
N THR A 117 -20.50 22.41 26.20
CA THR A 117 -21.39 22.08 25.09
C THR A 117 -20.64 22.04 23.75
N ALA A 118 -19.79 23.04 23.49
CA ALA A 118 -19.00 23.11 22.27
C ALA A 118 -17.98 21.96 22.16
N VAL A 119 -17.28 21.65 23.25
CA VAL A 119 -16.31 20.55 23.30
C VAL A 119 -17.01 19.20 23.12
N ARG A 120 -18.14 18.96 23.80
CA ARG A 120 -18.92 17.72 23.66
C ARG A 120 -19.43 17.52 22.24
N ASN A 121 -20.02 18.54 21.64
CA ASN A 121 -20.53 18.46 20.27
C ASN A 121 -19.39 18.30 19.25
N SER A 122 -18.24 18.92 19.51
CA SER A 122 -17.05 18.81 18.66
C SER A 122 -16.43 17.42 18.75
N ALA A 123 -16.20 16.90 19.95
CA ALA A 123 -15.67 15.56 20.18
C ALA A 123 -16.54 14.49 19.51
N LYS A 124 -17.87 14.58 19.71
CA LYS A 124 -18.84 13.68 19.09
C LYS A 124 -18.78 13.74 17.57
N ALA A 125 -18.86 14.93 16.98
CA ALA A 125 -18.85 15.08 15.52
C ALA A 125 -17.53 14.60 14.89
N ILE A 126 -16.39 14.85 15.55
CA ILE A 126 -15.09 14.35 15.10
C ILE A 126 -15.05 12.82 15.17
N ALA A 127 -15.52 12.23 16.26
CA ALA A 127 -15.56 10.77 16.44
C ALA A 127 -16.45 10.10 15.39
N GLU A 128 -17.67 10.61 15.17
CA GLU A 128 -18.61 10.09 14.16
C GLU A 128 -18.01 10.13 12.75
N ARG A 129 -17.41 11.25 12.35
CA ARG A 129 -16.79 11.35 11.02
C ARG A 129 -15.52 10.52 10.88
N SER A 130 -14.78 10.31 11.97
CA SER A 130 -13.67 9.36 11.98
C SER A 130 -14.15 7.92 11.81
N ASP A 131 -15.31 7.59 12.36
CA ASP A 131 -15.92 6.26 12.22
C ASP A 131 -16.44 6.03 10.79
N ASP A 132 -17.06 7.03 10.16
CA ASP A 132 -17.46 6.98 8.73
C ASP A 132 -16.27 6.56 7.83
N VAL A 133 -15.07 7.06 8.11
CA VAL A 133 -13.83 6.69 7.39
C VAL A 133 -13.44 5.25 7.70
N LEU A 134 -13.46 4.86 8.98
CA LEU A 134 -13.06 3.53 9.45
C LEU A 134 -13.95 2.41 8.89
N GLN A 135 -15.25 2.64 8.81
CA GLN A 135 -16.24 1.66 8.35
C GLN A 135 -16.08 1.26 6.87
N ILE A 136 -15.35 2.06 6.07
CA ILE A 136 -15.08 1.72 4.67
C ILE A 136 -14.02 0.64 4.61
N ASN A 137 -14.48 -0.60 4.47
CA ASN A 137 -13.61 -1.76 4.42
C ASN A 137 -12.95 -1.95 3.04
N LEU A 138 -11.63 -1.86 3.00
CA LEU A 138 -10.77 -2.11 1.83
C LEU A 138 -10.06 -3.48 1.91
N THR A 139 -10.17 -4.19 3.04
CA THR A 139 -9.57 -5.50 3.20
C THR A 139 -10.34 -6.54 2.41
N LEU A 140 -9.61 -7.53 1.92
CA LEU A 140 -10.17 -8.75 1.38
C LEU A 140 -10.07 -9.80 2.50
N ASP A 141 -11.19 -10.26 3.03
CA ASP A 141 -11.17 -11.22 4.14
C ASP A 141 -10.55 -12.54 3.70
N GLY A 142 -9.60 -13.06 4.49
CA GLY A 142 -8.89 -14.29 4.16
C GLY A 142 -8.01 -14.19 2.90
N ASN A 143 -7.52 -13.00 2.57
CA ASN A 143 -6.84 -12.71 1.29
C ASN A 143 -5.64 -13.62 1.02
N ARG A 144 -5.85 -14.63 0.17
CA ARG A 144 -4.77 -15.43 -0.42
C ARG A 144 -4.33 -14.92 -1.79
N LEU A 145 -4.94 -13.84 -2.27
CA LEU A 145 -4.73 -13.35 -3.62
C LEU A 145 -3.27 -12.94 -3.89
N PRO A 146 -2.56 -12.22 -3.00
CA PRO A 146 -1.14 -11.95 -3.21
C PRO A 146 -0.32 -13.23 -3.36
N GLN A 147 -0.57 -14.25 -2.53
CA GLN A 147 0.14 -15.53 -2.62
C GLN A 147 -0.20 -16.28 -3.92
N ILE A 148 -1.47 -16.29 -4.33
CA ILE A 148 -1.92 -16.93 -5.58
C ILE A 148 -1.28 -16.27 -6.79
N LEU A 149 -1.28 -14.93 -6.85
CA LEU A 149 -0.68 -14.19 -7.96
C LEU A 149 0.85 -14.37 -7.98
N GLN A 150 1.51 -14.40 -6.82
CA GLN A 150 2.94 -14.70 -6.75
C GLN A 150 3.24 -16.12 -7.24
N GLN A 151 2.48 -17.12 -6.80
CA GLN A 151 2.63 -18.50 -7.29
C GLN A 151 2.40 -18.63 -8.81
N GLN A 152 1.48 -17.84 -9.37
CA GLN A 152 1.27 -17.77 -10.81
C GLN A 152 2.52 -17.21 -11.52
N ILE A 153 3.11 -16.13 -11.01
CA ILE A 153 4.37 -15.56 -11.53
C ILE A 153 5.50 -16.58 -11.45
N ASP A 154 5.66 -17.25 -10.31
CA ASP A 154 6.71 -18.24 -10.11
C ASP A 154 6.57 -19.40 -11.11
N THR A 155 5.34 -19.90 -11.29
CA THR A 155 5.02 -20.96 -12.26
C THR A 155 5.31 -20.52 -13.70
N LEU A 156 4.90 -19.31 -14.08
CA LEU A 156 5.15 -18.77 -15.43
C LEU A 156 6.65 -18.58 -15.68
N THR A 157 7.38 -18.08 -14.68
CA THR A 157 8.82 -17.85 -14.74
C THR A 157 9.59 -19.17 -14.88
N GLN A 158 9.23 -20.19 -14.10
CA GLN A 158 9.82 -21.53 -14.21
C GLN A 158 9.56 -22.14 -15.60
N ARG A 159 8.32 -22.02 -16.11
CA ARG A 159 7.99 -22.49 -17.48
C ARG A 159 8.78 -21.73 -18.55
N ALA A 160 8.97 -20.42 -18.38
CA ALA A 160 9.77 -19.62 -19.31
C ALA A 160 11.25 -20.05 -19.31
N ALA A 161 11.83 -20.34 -18.15
CA ALA A 161 13.20 -20.86 -18.05
C ALA A 161 13.36 -22.19 -18.81
N GLY A 162 12.48 -23.17 -18.55
CA GLY A 162 12.53 -24.46 -19.25
C GLY A 162 12.28 -24.34 -20.77
N ARG A 163 11.49 -23.35 -21.22
CA ARG A 163 11.34 -23.05 -22.66
C ARG A 163 12.61 -22.46 -23.25
N ASN A 164 13.27 -21.54 -22.55
CA ASN A 164 14.51 -20.93 -23.02
C ASN A 164 15.64 -21.96 -23.17
N GLU A 165 15.73 -22.92 -22.25
CA GLU A 165 16.66 -24.05 -22.36
C GLU A 165 16.39 -24.86 -23.63
N ARG A 166 15.13 -25.27 -23.86
CA ARG A 166 14.73 -26.00 -25.09
C ARG A 166 14.98 -25.18 -26.37
N MET A 167 14.75 -23.87 -26.33
CA MET A 167 15.06 -22.98 -27.45
C MET A 167 16.55 -22.93 -27.74
N SER A 168 17.39 -22.93 -26.70
CA SER A 168 18.85 -22.97 -26.84
C SER A 168 19.32 -24.29 -27.47
N GLU A 169 18.76 -25.43 -27.04
CA GLU A 169 19.03 -26.74 -27.63
C GLU A 169 18.65 -26.76 -29.13
N ILE A 170 17.43 -26.31 -29.45
CA ILE A 170 16.96 -26.24 -30.84
C ILE A 170 17.80 -25.28 -31.67
N ALA A 171 18.25 -24.16 -31.11
CA ALA A 171 19.08 -23.19 -31.81
C ALA A 171 20.44 -23.81 -32.20
N GLU A 172 21.06 -24.56 -31.30
CA GLU A 172 22.32 -25.25 -31.58
C GLU A 172 22.14 -26.36 -32.61
N ASP A 173 21.07 -27.14 -32.52
CA ASP A 173 20.74 -28.17 -33.52
C ASP A 173 20.57 -27.57 -34.91
N ARG A 174 19.80 -26.48 -35.01
CA ARG A 174 19.63 -25.76 -36.27
C ARG A 174 20.93 -25.19 -36.79
N ARG A 175 21.81 -24.69 -35.91
CA ARG A 175 23.13 -24.18 -36.31
C ARG A 175 23.93 -25.28 -36.99
N LEU A 176 24.01 -26.46 -36.38
CA LEU A 176 24.72 -27.62 -36.95
C LEU A 176 24.13 -28.03 -38.30
N LEU A 177 22.80 -28.20 -38.40
CA LEU A 177 22.18 -28.59 -39.67
C LEU A 177 22.34 -27.51 -40.76
N ASN A 178 22.27 -26.23 -40.40
CA ASN A 178 22.48 -25.12 -41.33
C ASN A 178 23.91 -25.10 -41.88
N GLU A 179 24.92 -25.28 -41.04
CA GLU A 179 26.31 -25.31 -41.49
C GLU A 179 26.59 -26.52 -42.39
N THR A 180 25.96 -27.67 -42.11
CA THR A 180 26.01 -28.83 -43.01
C THR A 180 25.36 -28.53 -44.36
N ILE A 181 24.15 -27.97 -44.37
CA ILE A 181 23.44 -27.59 -45.60
C ILE A 181 24.26 -26.60 -46.43
N LYS A 182 24.79 -25.54 -45.82
CA LYS A 182 25.64 -24.56 -46.50
C LYS A 182 26.88 -25.20 -47.13
N THR A 183 27.49 -26.15 -46.43
CA THR A 183 28.66 -26.87 -46.96
C THR A 183 28.26 -27.77 -48.13
N PHE A 184 27.10 -28.44 -48.05
CA PHE A 184 26.56 -29.24 -49.14
C PHE A 184 26.32 -28.40 -50.41
N GLU A 185 25.78 -27.20 -50.24
CA GLU A 185 25.53 -26.24 -51.31
C GLU A 185 26.83 -25.66 -51.88
N ALA A 186 27.79 -25.28 -51.02
CA ALA A 186 29.04 -24.65 -51.44
C ALA A 186 29.96 -25.57 -52.26
N TYR A 187 29.94 -26.88 -51.99
CA TYR A 187 30.81 -27.87 -52.65
C TYR A 187 30.06 -28.79 -53.64
N ASN A 188 28.81 -28.45 -53.98
CA ASN A 188 27.94 -29.24 -54.87
C ASN A 188 27.89 -30.73 -54.44
N LEU A 189 27.77 -30.98 -53.13
CA LEU A 189 27.66 -32.32 -52.59
C LEU A 189 26.26 -32.89 -52.76
N VAL A 190 25.24 -32.03 -52.90
CA VAL A 190 23.86 -32.44 -53.13
C VAL A 190 23.77 -33.29 -54.40
N ASP A 191 24.43 -32.90 -55.49
CA ASP A 191 24.38 -33.65 -56.75
C ASP A 191 25.03 -35.03 -56.66
N ARG A 192 25.98 -35.20 -55.72
CA ARG A 192 26.73 -36.45 -55.52
C ARG A 192 26.07 -37.36 -54.47
N PHE A 193 25.46 -36.79 -53.44
CA PHE A 193 24.99 -37.48 -52.23
C PHE A 193 23.55 -37.12 -51.86
N LYS A 194 22.67 -36.95 -52.86
CA LYS A 194 21.27 -36.56 -52.64
C LYS A 194 20.47 -37.65 -51.90
N GLU A 195 20.60 -38.87 -52.40
CA GLU A 195 19.78 -40.02 -52.00
C GLU A 195 20.27 -40.68 -50.71
N ILE A 196 21.57 -40.55 -50.41
CA ILE A 196 22.18 -41.07 -49.17
C ILE A 196 23.26 -40.07 -48.74
N LEU A 197 23.22 -39.63 -47.48
CA LEU A 197 24.24 -38.76 -46.90
C LEU A 197 25.57 -39.52 -46.77
N PRO A 198 26.71 -38.87 -47.07
CA PRO A 198 28.01 -39.51 -47.15
C PRO A 198 28.54 -39.91 -45.77
N THR A 199 29.34 -40.97 -45.73
CA THR A 199 30.15 -41.31 -44.55
C THR A 199 31.37 -40.38 -44.41
N PRO A 200 32.04 -40.34 -43.24
CA PRO A 200 33.28 -39.58 -43.08
C PRO A 200 34.34 -39.94 -44.13
N GLU A 201 34.48 -41.21 -44.47
CA GLU A 201 35.44 -41.70 -45.47
C GLU A 201 35.09 -41.20 -46.88
N GLU A 202 33.80 -41.19 -47.23
CA GLU A 202 33.33 -40.67 -48.53
C GLU A 202 33.52 -39.15 -48.66
N LEU A 203 33.47 -38.41 -47.54
CA LEU A 203 33.74 -36.98 -47.50
C LEU A 203 35.23 -36.65 -47.72
N GLU A 204 36.15 -37.50 -47.25
CA GLU A 204 37.59 -37.33 -47.50
C GLU A 204 37.93 -37.43 -48.99
N LEU A 205 37.20 -38.28 -49.72
CA LEU A 205 37.34 -38.44 -51.17
C LEU A 205 36.72 -37.29 -51.97
N ALA A 206 35.93 -36.42 -51.34
CA ALA A 206 35.21 -35.33 -51.99
C ALA A 206 36.02 -34.02 -52.15
N ASN A 207 37.32 -34.01 -51.79
CA ASN A 207 38.22 -32.84 -51.83
C ASN A 207 37.73 -31.64 -50.98
N LEU A 208 37.01 -31.89 -49.88
CA LEU A 208 36.63 -30.83 -48.94
C LEU A 208 37.81 -30.47 -48.03
N PRO A 209 37.98 -29.18 -47.64
CA PRO A 209 38.91 -28.83 -46.59
C PRO A 209 38.54 -29.51 -45.27
N SER A 210 39.53 -30.00 -44.52
CA SER A 210 39.33 -30.74 -43.26
C SER A 210 38.34 -30.10 -42.27
N PRO A 211 38.31 -28.76 -42.05
CA PRO A 211 37.30 -28.15 -41.18
C PRO A 211 35.85 -28.34 -41.65
N HIS A 212 35.61 -28.39 -42.96
CA HIS A 212 34.28 -28.59 -43.54
C HIS A 212 33.86 -30.05 -43.49
N ILE A 213 34.81 -30.99 -43.66
CA ILE A 213 34.56 -32.43 -43.45
C ILE A 213 34.06 -32.64 -42.02
N ALA A 214 34.79 -32.12 -41.02
CA ALA A 214 34.40 -32.24 -39.62
C ALA A 214 33.02 -31.63 -39.34
N ALA A 215 32.74 -30.43 -39.85
CA ALA A 215 31.44 -29.76 -39.67
C ALA A 215 30.28 -30.55 -40.28
N VAL A 216 30.47 -31.12 -41.48
CA VAL A 216 29.46 -31.95 -42.15
C VAL A 216 29.24 -33.26 -41.39
N SER A 217 30.32 -33.95 -40.98
CA SER A 217 30.21 -35.19 -40.21
C SER A 217 29.46 -34.98 -38.88
N VAL A 218 29.74 -33.89 -38.17
CA VAL A 218 29.03 -33.55 -36.93
C VAL A 218 27.54 -33.31 -37.17
N GLY A 219 27.16 -32.58 -38.21
CA GLY A 219 25.77 -32.32 -38.50
C GLY A 219 24.99 -33.54 -39.01
N ILE A 220 25.61 -34.43 -39.81
CA ILE A 220 25.02 -35.72 -40.20
C ILE A 220 24.80 -36.60 -38.97
N ALA A 221 25.80 -36.69 -38.09
CA ALA A 221 25.67 -37.44 -36.84
C ALA A 221 24.57 -36.86 -35.94
N ARG A 222 24.43 -35.53 -35.88
CA ARG A 222 23.35 -34.89 -35.12
C ARG A 222 21.98 -35.17 -35.74
N LEU A 223 21.84 -35.09 -37.06
CA LEU A 223 20.61 -35.46 -37.77
C LEU A 223 20.21 -36.91 -37.47
N GLY A 224 21.17 -37.84 -37.47
CA GLY A 224 20.93 -39.23 -37.10
C GLY A 224 20.40 -39.38 -35.68
N LYS A 225 20.95 -38.64 -34.72
CA LYS A 225 20.43 -38.61 -33.34
C LYS A 225 19.03 -38.01 -33.25
N LEU A 226 18.71 -36.99 -34.04
CA LEU A 226 17.39 -36.33 -34.02
C LEU A 226 16.30 -37.20 -34.63
N LEU A 227 16.63 -37.97 -35.66
CA LEU A 227 15.69 -38.83 -36.38
C LEU A 227 15.69 -40.30 -35.92
N ASP A 228 16.56 -40.66 -34.98
CA ASP A 228 16.82 -42.04 -34.56
C ASP A 228 17.15 -42.96 -35.75
N LYS A 229 18.05 -42.48 -36.63
CA LYS A 229 18.46 -43.15 -37.87
C LYS A 229 19.99 -43.20 -37.98
N LEU A 230 20.49 -44.23 -38.66
CA LEU A 230 21.89 -44.32 -39.07
C LEU A 230 22.15 -43.46 -40.33
N SER A 231 23.39 -43.00 -40.53
CA SER A 231 23.77 -42.12 -41.65
C SER A 231 23.44 -42.69 -43.03
N THR A 232 23.57 -44.01 -43.20
CA THR A 232 23.26 -44.72 -44.45
C THR A 232 21.78 -44.75 -44.81
N ALA A 233 20.90 -44.33 -43.88
CA ALA A 233 19.45 -44.22 -44.07
C ALA A 233 18.97 -42.76 -44.09
N LEU A 234 19.88 -41.78 -44.06
CA LEU A 234 19.57 -40.36 -44.11
C LEU A 234 19.78 -39.80 -45.50
N THR A 235 18.92 -38.87 -45.91
CA THR A 235 18.99 -38.18 -47.19
C THR A 235 19.21 -36.68 -47.00
N TYR A 236 19.59 -35.97 -48.06
CA TYR A 236 19.62 -34.50 -48.04
C TYR A 236 18.23 -33.90 -47.78
N LYS A 237 17.17 -34.60 -48.18
CA LYS A 237 15.79 -34.20 -47.89
C LYS A 237 15.50 -34.28 -46.39
N ASP A 238 15.89 -35.37 -45.71
CA ASP A 238 15.74 -35.49 -44.24
C ASP A 238 16.44 -34.32 -43.52
N LEU A 239 17.62 -33.91 -43.99
CA LEU A 239 18.39 -32.80 -43.42
C LEU A 239 17.64 -31.45 -43.49
N THR A 240 17.08 -31.15 -44.66
CA THR A 240 16.35 -29.90 -44.89
C THR A 240 14.98 -29.89 -44.20
N GLU A 241 14.27 -31.02 -44.20
CA GLU A 241 13.00 -31.20 -43.50
C GLU A 241 13.15 -31.08 -41.98
N GLU A 242 14.18 -31.70 -41.39
CA GLU A 242 14.41 -31.61 -39.95
C GLU A 242 14.83 -30.20 -39.54
N ARG A 243 15.67 -29.50 -40.32
CA ARG A 243 15.97 -28.08 -40.09
C ARG A 243 14.69 -27.24 -40.05
N ASP A 244 13.78 -27.47 -41.00
CA ASP A 244 12.53 -26.71 -41.10
C ASP A 244 11.57 -27.05 -39.95
N ARG A 245 11.51 -28.32 -39.52
CA ARG A 245 10.78 -28.75 -38.33
C ARG A 245 11.31 -28.08 -37.07
N LEU A 246 12.63 -28.07 -36.87
CA LEU A 246 13.27 -27.38 -35.76
C LEU A 246 12.97 -25.88 -35.78
N ARG A 247 12.95 -25.24 -36.96
CA ARG A 247 12.56 -23.83 -37.10
C ARG A 247 11.12 -23.59 -36.64
N LEU A 248 10.18 -24.42 -37.06
CA LEU A 248 8.78 -24.30 -36.65
C LEU A 248 8.63 -24.48 -35.14
N ARG A 249 9.29 -25.49 -34.56
CA ARG A 249 9.27 -25.74 -33.12
C ARG A 249 9.88 -24.60 -32.32
N TYR A 250 10.99 -24.03 -32.79
CA TYR A 250 11.61 -22.85 -32.19
C TYR A 250 10.64 -21.66 -32.18
N ASN A 251 9.99 -21.37 -33.31
CA ASN A 251 9.07 -20.25 -33.42
C ASN A 251 7.85 -20.43 -32.51
N ALA A 252 7.30 -21.64 -32.41
CA ALA A 252 6.21 -21.94 -31.47
C ALA A 252 6.61 -21.66 -30.01
N LEU A 253 7.80 -22.12 -29.59
CA LEU A 253 8.32 -21.85 -28.24
C LEU A 253 8.56 -20.35 -28.00
N LEU A 254 9.04 -19.63 -29.02
CA LEU A 254 9.25 -18.18 -28.94
C LEU A 254 7.93 -17.44 -28.72
N ASP A 255 6.87 -17.79 -29.45
CA ASP A 255 5.56 -17.16 -29.30
C ASP A 255 4.92 -17.49 -27.95
N GLU A 256 5.04 -18.75 -27.49
CA GLU A 256 4.63 -19.12 -26.12
C GLU A 256 5.39 -18.35 -25.04
N SER A 257 6.70 -18.13 -25.22
CA SER A 257 7.54 -17.38 -24.28
C SER A 257 7.13 -15.90 -24.21
N ARG A 258 6.78 -15.30 -25.37
CA ARG A 258 6.26 -13.94 -25.44
C ARG A 258 4.93 -13.79 -24.70
N LEU A 259 3.99 -14.71 -24.92
CA LEU A 259 2.70 -14.72 -24.23
C LEU A 259 2.88 -14.87 -22.71
N ALA A 260 3.72 -15.81 -22.27
CA ALA A 260 4.02 -16.01 -20.84
C ALA A 260 4.66 -14.76 -20.21
N THR A 261 5.52 -14.05 -20.94
CA THR A 261 6.13 -12.80 -20.48
C THR A 261 5.07 -11.70 -20.31
N GLN A 262 4.14 -11.58 -21.26
CA GLN A 262 3.04 -10.62 -21.16
C GLN A 262 2.13 -10.93 -19.96
N GLU A 263 1.78 -12.21 -19.76
CA GLU A 263 0.96 -12.67 -18.63
C GLU A 263 1.67 -12.42 -17.28
N THR A 264 2.98 -12.66 -17.22
CA THR A 264 3.79 -12.39 -16.02
C THR A 264 3.76 -10.91 -15.68
N LYS A 265 3.96 -10.02 -16.67
CA LYS A 265 3.88 -8.56 -16.47
C LYS A 265 2.49 -8.12 -16.01
N ALA A 266 1.43 -8.65 -16.63
CA ALA A 266 0.07 -8.33 -16.24
C ALA A 266 -0.24 -8.79 -14.81
N THR A 267 0.24 -9.96 -14.41
CA THR A 267 0.08 -10.48 -13.04
C THR A 267 0.90 -9.68 -12.03
N GLN A 268 2.11 -9.24 -12.38
CA GLN A 268 2.92 -8.37 -11.53
C GLN A 268 2.22 -7.02 -11.29
N LEU A 269 1.63 -6.41 -12.32
CA LEU A 269 0.86 -5.17 -12.14
C LEU A 269 -0.29 -5.34 -11.15
N LYS A 270 -0.96 -6.50 -11.14
CA LYS A 270 -2.01 -6.80 -10.14
C LYS A 270 -1.44 -6.88 -8.72
N LEU A 271 -0.26 -7.47 -8.54
CA LEU A 271 0.42 -7.50 -7.24
C LEU A 271 0.80 -6.10 -6.76
N ASP A 272 1.33 -5.28 -7.66
CA ASP A 272 1.70 -3.90 -7.34
C ASP A 272 0.46 -3.08 -6.93
N GLU A 273 -0.68 -3.27 -7.62
CA GLU A 273 -1.95 -2.66 -7.23
C GLU A 273 -2.47 -3.15 -5.87
N LEU A 274 -2.28 -4.43 -5.52
CA LEU A 274 -2.63 -4.95 -4.19
C LEU A 274 -1.76 -4.33 -3.09
N ALA A 275 -0.46 -4.16 -3.34
CA ALA A 275 0.46 -3.54 -2.39
C ALA A 275 0.09 -2.06 -2.17
N ALA A 276 -0.22 -1.34 -3.24
CA ALA A 276 -0.69 0.03 -3.16
C ALA A 276 -2.05 0.14 -2.44
N LEU A 277 -2.99 -0.78 -2.66
CA LEU A 277 -4.25 -0.85 -1.92
C LEU A 277 -4.01 -1.06 -0.41
N ALA A 278 -3.08 -1.95 -0.03
CA ALA A 278 -2.72 -2.15 1.37
C ALA A 278 -2.14 -0.88 2.01
N SER A 279 -1.34 -0.10 1.26
CA SER A 279 -0.85 1.20 1.71
C SER A 279 -1.97 2.22 1.96
N VAL A 280 -3.05 2.20 1.14
CA VAL A 280 -4.24 3.03 1.35
C VAL A 280 -4.95 2.66 2.64
N ASP A 281 -5.15 1.37 2.90
CA ASP A 281 -5.79 0.90 4.15
C ASP A 281 -4.95 1.26 5.38
N GLN A 282 -3.63 1.10 5.31
CA GLN A 282 -2.72 1.55 6.36
C GLN A 282 -2.82 3.07 6.60
N SER A 283 -2.86 3.86 5.53
CA SER A 283 -3.01 5.33 5.62
C SER A 283 -4.33 5.73 6.28
N LYS A 284 -5.42 5.05 5.92
CA LYS A 284 -6.73 5.22 6.54
C LYS A 284 -6.66 4.96 8.05
N MET A 285 -6.05 3.85 8.45
CA MET A 285 -5.90 3.50 9.86
C MET A 285 -5.04 4.50 10.64
N LEU A 286 -3.92 4.96 10.06
CA LEU A 286 -3.07 5.97 10.69
C LEU A 286 -3.83 7.28 10.91
N TRP A 287 -4.55 7.77 9.89
CA TRP A 287 -5.35 8.99 10.04
C TRP A 287 -6.40 8.88 11.15
N VAL A 288 -7.14 7.75 11.20
CA VAL A 288 -8.16 7.49 12.23
C VAL A 288 -7.53 7.43 13.63
N GLN A 289 -6.36 6.81 13.78
CA GLN A 289 -5.64 6.73 15.06
C GLN A 289 -5.20 8.12 15.55
N GLU A 290 -4.71 8.98 14.67
CA GLU A 290 -4.32 10.34 15.04
C GLU A 290 -5.53 11.20 15.43
N VAL A 291 -6.64 11.11 14.68
CA VAL A 291 -7.89 11.82 15.04
C VAL A 291 -8.47 11.32 16.36
N LYS A 292 -8.33 10.03 16.66
CA LYS A 292 -8.75 9.43 17.92
C LYS A 292 -8.09 10.06 19.14
N LYS A 293 -6.79 10.36 19.06
CA LYS A 293 -6.08 11.07 20.15
C LYS A 293 -6.76 12.40 20.50
N VAL A 294 -7.29 13.11 19.49
CA VAL A 294 -7.94 14.41 19.67
C VAL A 294 -9.29 14.26 20.35
N TYR A 295 -10.23 13.49 19.80
CA TYR A 295 -11.56 13.41 20.42
C TYR A 295 -11.50 12.74 21.80
N GLN A 296 -10.56 11.80 22.05
CA GLN A 296 -10.34 11.24 23.38
C GLN A 296 -9.82 12.27 24.38
N SER A 297 -8.90 13.15 23.96
CA SER A 297 -8.42 14.26 24.80
C SER A 297 -9.55 15.24 25.12
N LEU A 298 -10.45 15.51 24.16
CA LEU A 298 -11.65 16.32 24.38
C LEU A 298 -12.63 15.66 25.35
N TYR A 299 -12.83 14.34 25.28
CA TYR A 299 -13.63 13.61 26.26
C TYR A 299 -12.99 13.59 27.65
N SER A 300 -11.67 13.35 27.74
CA SER A 300 -10.94 13.45 29.00
C SER A 300 -11.10 14.83 29.63
N PHE A 301 -11.03 15.92 28.86
CA PHE A 301 -11.36 17.24 29.36
C PHE A 301 -12.79 17.32 29.93
N LEU A 302 -13.79 16.81 29.22
CA LEU A 302 -15.18 16.81 29.70
C LEU A 302 -15.34 16.06 31.02
N ASP A 303 -14.69 14.91 31.17
CA ASP A 303 -14.71 14.12 32.40
C ASP A 303 -14.09 14.89 33.59
N GLN A 304 -13.13 15.78 33.31
CA GLN A 304 -12.44 16.61 34.31
C GLN A 304 -13.10 17.96 34.61
N VAL A 305 -14.15 18.36 33.88
CA VAL A 305 -14.86 19.63 34.13
C VAL A 305 -16.36 19.47 34.39
N THR A 306 -16.88 18.24 34.26
CA THR A 306 -18.28 17.88 34.55
C THR A 306 -18.56 17.36 35.99
N PRO A 307 -17.58 17.06 36.88
CA PRO A 307 -17.88 16.61 38.25
C PRO A 307 -18.52 17.68 39.15
N LYS A 308 -19.47 17.25 40.00
CA LYS A 308 -20.22 18.07 40.97
C LYS A 308 -19.42 18.55 42.20
N GLU A 309 -18.18 18.09 42.39
CA GLU A 309 -17.41 18.31 43.64
C GLU A 309 -15.93 18.70 43.39
N LEU A 310 -15.58 19.11 42.17
CA LEU A 310 -14.19 19.51 41.90
C LEU A 310 -13.85 20.85 42.56
N PRO A 311 -12.64 20.98 43.14
CA PRO A 311 -12.08 22.28 43.47
C PRO A 311 -12.08 23.16 42.22
N SER A 312 -12.67 24.33 42.37
CA SER A 312 -12.82 25.36 41.36
C SER A 312 -11.51 25.73 40.64
N ALA A 313 -10.38 25.82 41.35
CA ALA A 313 -9.05 26.09 40.78
C ALA A 313 -8.63 25.06 39.71
N SER A 314 -9.06 23.80 39.85
CA SER A 314 -8.78 22.72 38.89
C SER A 314 -9.48 22.95 37.54
N ILE A 315 -10.67 23.58 37.53
CA ILE A 315 -11.40 23.86 36.29
C ILE A 315 -10.66 24.89 35.44
N SER A 316 -10.19 25.99 36.04
CA SER A 316 -9.43 27.02 35.30
C SER A 316 -8.12 26.46 34.75
N GLN A 317 -7.43 25.63 35.54
CA GLN A 317 -6.23 24.94 35.10
C GLN A 317 -6.53 24.01 33.91
N ASN A 318 -7.60 23.22 33.97
CA ASN A 318 -7.99 22.30 32.88
C ASN A 318 -8.35 23.07 31.60
N VAL A 319 -8.99 24.24 31.70
CA VAL A 319 -9.31 25.11 30.56
C VAL A 319 -8.04 25.64 29.89
N GLU A 320 -7.07 26.13 30.67
CA GLU A 320 -5.79 26.61 30.13
C GLU A 320 -4.94 25.46 29.54
N GLN A 321 -4.96 24.28 30.16
CA GLN A 321 -4.32 23.08 29.61
C GLN A 321 -4.93 22.68 28.27
N LEU A 322 -6.26 22.67 28.14
CA LEU A 322 -6.93 22.39 26.87
C LEU A 322 -6.60 23.44 25.80
N LYS A 323 -6.51 24.71 26.17
CA LYS A 323 -6.11 25.81 25.27
C LYS A 323 -4.69 25.66 24.77
N ALA A 324 -3.74 25.37 25.66
CA ALA A 324 -2.36 25.10 25.29
C ALA A 324 -2.24 23.85 24.39
N TYR A 325 -3.00 22.81 24.70
CA TYR A 325 -3.09 21.59 23.92
C TYR A 325 -3.54 21.85 22.48
N ILE A 326 -4.70 22.50 22.28
CA ILE A 326 -5.19 22.77 20.90
C ILE A 326 -4.19 23.64 20.14
N LYS A 327 -3.61 24.66 20.80
CA LYS A 327 -2.61 25.54 20.19
C LYS A 327 -1.34 24.81 19.74
N SER A 328 -1.00 23.66 20.33
CA SER A 328 0.22 22.93 19.99
C SER A 328 0.19 22.27 18.62
N PHE A 329 -1.01 22.02 18.06
CA PHE A 329 -1.17 21.34 16.76
C PHE A 329 -2.17 22.01 15.82
N TYR A 330 -2.97 22.96 16.31
CA TYR A 330 -3.96 23.69 15.54
C TYR A 330 -3.82 25.19 15.76
N SER A 331 -3.75 25.95 14.67
CA SER A 331 -3.75 27.41 14.71
C SER A 331 -4.81 27.95 13.75
N VAL A 332 -5.53 28.97 14.19
CA VAL A 332 -6.44 29.73 13.33
C VAL A 332 -5.62 30.82 12.65
N SER A 333 -5.05 30.51 11.49
CA SER A 333 -4.52 31.55 10.60
C SER A 333 -5.70 32.25 9.94
N ARG A 334 -6.04 33.47 10.38
CA ARG A 334 -6.84 34.36 9.54
C ARG A 334 -6.00 34.68 8.31
N ILE A 335 -6.41 34.16 7.16
CA ILE A 335 -5.96 34.71 5.88
C ILE A 335 -6.58 36.12 5.84
N ILE A 336 -5.75 37.13 6.05
CA ILE A 336 -6.10 38.55 5.88
C ILE A 336 -6.02 38.88 4.40
#